data_AF-A0A0S8EJ13-F1
#
_entry.id   AF-A0A0S8EJ13-F1
#
_cell.length_a   1.000
_cell.length_b   1.000
_cell.length_c   1.000
_cell.angle_alpha   90.00
_cell.angle_beta   90.00
_cell.angle_gamma   90.00
#
_symmetry.space_group_name_H-M   'P 1'
#
loop_
_entity.id
_entity.type
_entity.pdbx_description
1 polymer ?
#
loop_
_entity_poly.entity_id
_entity_poly.type
_entity_poly.pdbx_seq_one_letter_code
_entity_poly.pdbx_strand_id
1 'polypeptide(L)'
;MAVVPSEVKAGMEYLGARHEIKDDLAALLEGAEDRYSSLQLHFLRRLNGLLSLRQQQRAQLKPEGVRFLDRAIFATYRDCAAAGVSAEAQKVVQSVESRTSAGGSEN
;
A
#
# COMPACT_ATOMS: atom_id res chain seq x y z
N MET A 1 6.85 -8.83 34.88
CA MET A 1 6.20 -9.02 33.56
C MET A 1 5.26 -7.85 33.34
N ALA A 2 5.63 -6.88 32.49
CA ALA A 2 4.77 -5.74 32.16
C ALA A 2 3.80 -6.18 31.06
N VAL A 3 2.51 -6.25 31.39
CA VAL A 3 1.44 -6.52 30.42
C VAL A 3 1.30 -5.26 29.56
N VAL A 4 1.79 -5.33 28.33
CA VAL A 4 1.66 -4.25 27.36
C VAL A 4 0.17 -4.12 26.98
N PRO A 5 -0.44 -2.92 27.03
CA PRO A 5 -1.85 -2.73 26.69
C PRO A 5 -2.15 -3.14 25.24
N SER A 6 -3.29 -3.78 24.98
CA SER A 6 -3.65 -4.29 23.64
C SER A 6 -3.70 -3.20 22.56
N GLU A 7 -3.96 -1.95 22.94
CA GLU A 7 -3.97 -0.78 22.06
C GLU A 7 -2.57 -0.41 21.55
N VAL A 8 -1.55 -0.60 22.39
CA VAL A 8 -0.14 -0.41 22.00
C VAL A 8 0.31 -1.54 21.07
N LYS A 9 -0.21 -2.75 21.26
CA LYS A 9 0.06 -3.91 20.41
C LYS A 9 -0.49 -3.69 18.98
N ALA A 10 -1.73 -3.18 18.88
CA ALA A 10 -2.31 -2.77 17.60
C ALA A 10 -1.49 -1.64 16.96
N GLY A 11 -1.11 -0.61 17.72
CA GLY A 11 -0.26 0.49 17.23
C GLY A 11 1.13 0.03 16.73
N MET A 12 1.72 -1.00 17.36
CA MET A 12 2.98 -1.61 16.93
C MET A 12 2.80 -2.50 15.68
N GLU A 13 1.69 -3.21 15.54
CA GLU A 13 1.33 -3.92 14.29
C GLU A 13 1.16 -2.94 13.12
N TYR A 14 0.58 -1.76 13.34
CA TYR A 14 0.48 -0.71 12.32
C TYR A 14 1.85 -0.16 11.88
N LEU A 15 2.86 -0.17 12.76
CA LEU A 15 4.23 0.26 12.44
C LEU A 15 5.03 -0.85 11.73
N GLY A 16 4.83 -2.12 12.10
CA GLY A 16 5.40 -3.27 11.40
C GLY A 16 4.89 -3.39 9.96
N ALA A 17 3.57 -3.27 9.77
CA ALA A 17 2.95 -3.27 8.44
C ALA A 17 3.46 -2.12 7.55
N ARG A 18 3.81 -0.96 8.15
CA ARG A 18 4.45 0.16 7.43
C ARG A 18 5.86 -0.15 6.95
N HIS A 19 6.57 -1.07 7.59
CA HIS A 19 7.90 -1.50 7.17
C HIS A 19 7.80 -2.49 6.01
N GLU A 20 6.95 -3.51 6.12
CA GLU A 20 6.74 -4.50 5.05
C GLU A 20 6.23 -3.87 3.74
N ILE A 21 5.32 -2.89 3.84
CA ILE A 21 4.84 -2.12 2.66
C ILE A 21 5.97 -1.32 2.00
N LYS A 22 6.98 -0.87 2.77
CA LYS A 22 8.16 -0.20 2.22
C LYS A 22 9.10 -1.20 1.56
N ASP A 23 9.27 -2.38 2.13
CA ASP A 23 10.19 -3.41 1.63
C ASP A 23 9.70 -4.00 0.30
N ASP A 24 8.40 -4.29 0.17
CA ASP A 24 7.77 -4.72 -1.09
C ASP A 24 7.93 -3.68 -2.20
N LEU A 25 7.74 -2.40 -1.85
CA LEU A 25 7.88 -1.32 -2.80
C LEU A 25 9.35 -1.09 -3.17
N ALA A 26 10.26 -1.23 -2.21
CA ALA A 26 11.70 -1.11 -2.44
C ALA A 26 12.20 -2.22 -3.38
N ALA A 27 11.71 -3.45 -3.23
CA ALA A 27 11.97 -4.55 -4.17
C ALA A 27 11.36 -4.29 -5.55
N LEU A 28 10.19 -3.68 -5.62
CA LEU A 28 9.53 -3.33 -6.90
C LEU A 28 10.20 -2.15 -7.61
N LEU A 29 10.89 -1.29 -6.84
CA LEU A 29 11.65 -0.14 -7.29
C LEU A 29 13.16 -0.38 -7.17
N GLU A 30 13.63 -1.63 -7.22
CA GLU A 30 15.01 -1.99 -6.91
C GLU A 30 16.03 -1.16 -7.73
N GLY A 31 16.94 -0.49 -7.03
CA GLY A 31 17.93 0.43 -7.59
C GLY A 31 17.36 1.77 -8.08
N ALA A 32 16.12 2.13 -7.73
CA ALA A 32 15.43 3.32 -8.25
C ALA A 32 15.17 4.40 -7.19
N GLU A 33 15.57 4.20 -5.93
CA GLU A 33 15.52 5.26 -4.92
C GLU A 33 16.38 6.48 -5.31
N ASP A 34 17.49 6.27 -6.03
CA ASP A 34 18.31 7.35 -6.60
C ASP A 34 17.79 7.89 -7.94
N ARG A 35 16.84 7.19 -8.58
CA ARG A 35 16.28 7.56 -9.90
C ARG A 35 15.02 8.42 -9.81
N TYR A 36 14.37 8.45 -8.65
CA TYR A 36 13.12 9.18 -8.44
C TYR A 36 13.29 10.27 -7.39
N SER A 37 12.65 11.41 -7.62
CA SER A 37 12.56 12.47 -6.62
C SER A 37 11.83 11.99 -5.36
N SER A 38 12.12 12.63 -4.22
CA SER A 38 11.42 12.33 -2.97
C SER A 38 9.90 12.47 -3.08
N LEU A 39 9.42 13.35 -3.96
CA LEU A 39 7.99 13.54 -4.24
C LEU A 39 7.38 12.35 -5.00
N GLN A 40 8.06 11.87 -6.04
CA GLN A 40 7.65 10.68 -6.79
C GLN A 40 7.62 9.43 -5.89
N LEU A 41 8.66 9.24 -5.08
CA LEU A 41 8.71 8.16 -4.09
C LEU A 41 7.58 8.27 -3.06
N HIS A 42 7.24 9.50 -2.63
CA HIS A 42 6.13 9.71 -1.71
C HIS A 42 4.79 9.24 -2.31
N PHE A 43 4.48 9.61 -3.54
CA PHE A 43 3.24 9.20 -4.19
C PHE A 43 3.17 7.68 -4.42
N LEU A 44 4.27 7.06 -4.85
CA LEU A 44 4.34 5.60 -5.01
C LEU A 44 4.18 4.86 -3.68
N ARG A 45 4.84 5.32 -2.61
CA ARG A 45 4.69 4.78 -1.23
C ARG A 45 3.26 4.90 -0.73
N ARG A 46 2.64 6.06 -0.95
CA ARG A 46 1.26 6.31 -0.57
C ARG A 46 0.29 5.40 -1.33
N LEU A 47 0.51 5.22 -2.64
CA LEU A 47 -0.32 4.36 -3.47
C LEU A 47 -0.24 2.90 -3.00
N ASN A 48 0.97 2.39 -2.76
CA ASN A 48 1.17 1.03 -2.24
C ASN A 48 0.48 0.84 -0.88
N GLY A 49 0.63 1.81 0.04
CA GLY A 49 0.00 1.75 1.35
C GLY A 49 -1.53 1.74 1.29
N LEU A 50 -2.14 2.55 0.44
CA LEU A 50 -3.60 2.57 0.27
C LEU A 50 -4.12 1.26 -0.34
N LEU A 51 -3.38 0.68 -1.28
CA LEU A 51 -3.72 -0.60 -1.89
C LEU A 51 -3.63 -1.75 -0.89
N SER A 52 -2.56 -1.83 -0.10
CA SER A 52 -2.44 -2.82 0.97
C SER A 52 -3.52 -2.65 2.05
N LEU A 53 -3.82 -1.40 2.43
CA LEU A 53 -4.89 -1.11 3.39
C LEU A 53 -6.25 -1.57 2.87
N ARG A 54 -6.54 -1.31 1.59
CA ARG A 54 -7.76 -1.79 0.93
C ARG A 54 -7.84 -3.30 0.96
N GLN A 55 -6.73 -4.02 0.79
CA GLN A 55 -6.70 -5.48 0.88
C GLN A 55 -6.97 -5.97 2.30
N GLN A 56 -6.20 -5.50 3.27
CA GLN A 56 -6.29 -5.93 4.67
C GLN A 56 -7.67 -5.67 5.27
N GLN A 57 -8.27 -4.53 4.92
CA GLN A 57 -9.51 -4.07 5.53
C GLN A 57 -10.75 -4.32 4.67
N ARG A 58 -10.63 -4.94 3.49
CA ARG A 58 -11.77 -5.16 2.56
C ARG A 58 -12.95 -5.87 3.22
N ALA A 59 -12.65 -6.87 4.05
CA ALA A 59 -13.66 -7.69 4.73
C ALA A 59 -14.25 -7.02 5.99
N GLN A 60 -13.56 -6.01 6.54
CA GLN A 60 -13.90 -5.37 7.81
C GLN A 60 -14.51 -3.97 7.63
N LEU A 61 -14.27 -3.33 6.48
CA LEU A 61 -14.79 -2.00 6.17
C LEU A 61 -16.23 -2.07 5.68
N LYS A 62 -17.01 -1.08 6.11
CA LYS A 62 -18.30 -0.78 5.50
C LYS A 62 -18.12 -0.41 4.02
N PRO A 63 -19.13 -0.64 3.15
CA PRO A 63 -19.05 -0.31 1.73
C PRO A 63 -18.63 1.15 1.44
N GLU A 64 -19.02 2.09 2.30
CA GLU A 64 -18.62 3.50 2.18
C GLU A 64 -17.13 3.70 2.45
N GLY A 65 -16.55 2.97 3.41
CA GLY A 65 -15.13 3.00 3.71
C GLY A 65 -14.28 2.52 2.53
N VAL A 66 -14.74 1.45 1.85
CA VAL A 66 -14.09 0.96 0.63
C VAL A 66 -14.16 2.01 -0.49
N ARG A 67 -15.28 2.70 -0.65
CA ARG A 67 -15.42 3.80 -1.64
C ARG A 67 -14.48 4.98 -1.37
N PHE A 68 -14.27 5.34 -0.10
CA PHE A 68 -13.30 6.39 0.25
C PHE A 68 -11.87 5.96 -0.08
N LEU A 69 -11.51 4.70 0.19
CA LEU A 69 -10.20 4.15 -0.19
C LEU A 69 -10.02 4.13 -1.71
N ASP A 70 -11.02 3.67 -2.47
CA ASP A 70 -10.98 3.67 -3.93
C ASP A 70 -10.79 5.09 -4.49
N ARG A 71 -11.45 6.09 -3.90
CA ARG A 71 -11.28 7.50 -4.28
C ARG A 71 -9.87 8.01 -3.97
N ALA A 72 -9.32 7.66 -2.81
CA ALA A 72 -7.97 8.06 -2.40
C ALA A 72 -6.89 7.39 -3.26
N ILE A 73 -7.07 6.12 -3.63
CA ILE A 73 -6.20 5.38 -4.55
C ILE A 73 -6.22 6.05 -5.91
N PHE A 74 -7.40 6.36 -6.45
CA PHE A 74 -7.53 7.03 -7.75
C PHE A 74 -6.88 8.42 -7.76
N ALA A 75 -7.08 9.22 -6.71
CA ALA A 75 -6.43 10.53 -6.58
C ALA A 75 -4.90 10.39 -6.56
N THR A 76 -4.37 9.47 -5.74
CA THR A 76 -2.93 9.24 -5.63
C THR A 76 -2.34 8.72 -6.95
N TYR A 77 -3.06 7.88 -7.69
CA TYR A 77 -2.64 7.43 -9.02
C TYR A 77 -2.54 8.60 -10.02
N ARG A 78 -3.47 9.55 -9.96
CA ARG A 78 -3.38 10.77 -10.77
C ARG A 78 -2.20 11.65 -10.38
N ASP A 79 -1.87 11.71 -9.09
CA ASP A 79 -0.68 12.43 -8.62
C ASP A 79 0.60 11.77 -9.12
N CYS A 80 0.68 10.43 -9.13
CA CYS A 80 1.77 9.69 -9.77
C CYS A 80 1.88 10.01 -11.26
N ALA A 81 0.76 10.05 -11.98
CA ALA A 81 0.73 10.39 -13.40
C ALA A 81 1.18 11.83 -13.66
N ALA A 82 0.74 12.79 -12.84
CA ALA A 82 1.17 14.19 -12.92
C ALA A 82 2.67 14.35 -12.61
N ALA A 83 3.21 13.51 -11.72
CA ALA A 83 4.64 13.44 -11.40
C ALA A 83 5.48 12.63 -12.40
N GLY A 84 4.87 12.09 -13.47
CA GLY A 84 5.56 11.34 -14.52
C GLY A 84 5.95 9.90 -14.18
N VAL A 85 5.41 9.33 -13.11
CA VAL A 85 5.70 7.95 -12.63
C VAL A 85 4.48 7.03 -12.74
N SER A 86 3.71 7.19 -13.81
CA SER A 86 2.51 6.40 -14.09
C SER A 86 2.83 4.92 -14.38
N ALA A 87 3.95 4.63 -15.02
CA ALA A 87 4.36 3.27 -15.33
C ALA A 87 4.68 2.46 -14.07
N GLU A 88 5.38 3.08 -13.11
CA GLU A 88 5.69 2.52 -11.80
C GLU A 88 4.41 2.35 -10.98
N ALA A 89 3.54 3.36 -10.99
CA ALA A 89 2.24 3.27 -10.31
C ALA A 89 1.39 2.11 -10.84
N GLN A 90 1.42 1.86 -12.15
CA GLN A 90 0.72 0.72 -12.75
C GLN A 90 1.30 -0.62 -12.29
N LYS A 91 2.63 -0.76 -12.20
CA LYS A 91 3.27 -1.96 -11.67
C LYS A 91 2.88 -2.22 -10.21
N VAL A 92 2.80 -1.16 -9.40
CA VAL A 92 2.35 -1.25 -8.00
C VAL A 92 0.90 -1.74 -7.91
N VAL A 93 0.01 -1.27 -8.78
CA VAL A 93 -1.39 -1.76 -8.82
C VAL A 93 -1.44 -3.24 -9.23
N GLN A 94 -0.70 -3.62 -10.28
CA GLN A 94 -0.68 -4.99 -10.80
C GLN A 94 -0.08 -6.00 -9.81
N SER A 95 0.95 -5.62 -9.04
CA SER A 95 1.56 -6.52 -8.05
C SER A 95 0.60 -6.81 -6.89
N VAL A 96 -0.11 -5.79 -6.43
CA VAL A 96 -1.17 -5.91 -5.43
C VAL A 96 -2.27 -6.84 -5.94
N GLU A 97 -2.73 -6.67 -7.18
CA GLU A 97 -3.75 -7.53 -7.78
C GLU A 97 -3.29 -8.99 -7.92
N SER A 98 -2.03 -9.19 -8.29
CA SER A 98 -1.46 -10.54 -8.43
C SER A 98 -1.37 -11.26 -7.07
N ARG A 99 -1.11 -10.53 -5.97
CA ARG A 99 -1.19 -11.07 -4.60
C ARG A 99 -2.61 -11.49 -4.21
N THR A 100 -3.65 -10.83 -4.73
CA THR A 100 -5.03 -11.21 -4.42
C THR A 100 -5.49 -12.47 -5.15
N SER A 101 -4.96 -12.75 -6.35
CA SER A 101 -5.31 -13.97 -7.10
C SER A 101 -4.65 -15.23 -6.55
N ALA A 102 -3.51 -15.13 -5.87
CA ALA A 102 -2.79 -16.27 -5.31
C ALA A 102 -3.40 -16.80 -4.00
N GLY A 103 -4.16 -15.99 -3.26
CA GLY A 103 -4.80 -16.38 -1.99
C GLY A 103 -6.19 -17.02 -2.11
N GLY A 104 -6.60 -17.44 -3.31
CA GLY A 104 -7.97 -17.87 -3.62
C GLY A 104 -8.14 -19.33 -4.05
N SER A 105 -7.25 -20.23 -3.62
CA SER A 105 -7.36 -21.68 -3.93
C SER A 105 -6.95 -22.55 -2.75
N GLU A 106 -7.72 -22.50 -1.67
CA GLU A 106 -7.83 -23.60 -0.72
C GLU A 106 -9.31 -23.97 -0.59
N ASN A 107 -9.72 -24.98 -1.36
CA ASN A 107 -10.90 -25.81 -1.10
C ASN A 107 -10.67 -27.18 -1.71
#